data_AF-S4NSI8-F1
#
_entry.id   AF-S4NSI8-F1
#
_cell.length_a   1.000
_cell.length_b   1.000
_cell.length_c   1.000
_cell.angle_alpha   90.00
_cell.angle_beta   90.00
_cell.angle_gamma   90.00
#
_symmetry.space_group_name_H-M   'P 1'
#
loop_
_entity.id
_entity.type
_entity.pdbx_description
1 polymer ?
#
loop_
_entity_poly.entity_id
_entity_poly.type
_entity_poly.pdbx_seq_one_letter_code
_entity_poly.pdbx_strand_id
1 'polypeptide(L)'
;AGRSTPTKANDDKLIVFYKNEYLAVRNAEGGFYVCQAVQNVYRSTRKIKIRWLSQDKADTSGETYKPDFYDVTDMECVLTTLSLNRASGGAQVLRAGERAR
;
A
#
# COMPACT_ATOMS: atom_id res chain seq x y z
N ALA A 1 27.96 -22.34 32.28
CA ALA A 1 26.54 -22.62 31.99
C ALA A 1 26.05 -21.59 30.96
N GLY A 2 25.83 -22.03 29.72
CA GLY A 2 25.38 -21.17 28.62
C GLY A 2 23.92 -20.78 28.80
N ARG A 3 23.64 -19.47 28.75
CA ARG A 3 22.28 -18.94 28.78
C ARG A 3 21.83 -18.80 27.33
N SER A 4 21.17 -19.83 26.80
CA SER A 4 20.54 -19.78 25.48
C SER A 4 19.46 -18.70 25.50
N THR A 5 19.71 -17.59 24.79
CA THR A 5 18.71 -16.55 24.55
C THR A 5 17.67 -17.09 23.58
N PRO A 6 16.38 -16.74 23.76
CA PRO A 6 15.29 -17.33 23.02
C PRO A 6 15.43 -17.07 21.52
N THR A 7 15.20 -18.13 20.76
CA THR A 7 15.18 -18.24 19.30
C THR A 7 14.62 -16.97 18.66
N LYS A 8 15.43 -16.28 17.84
CA LYS A 8 14.93 -15.24 16.92
C LYS A 8 13.82 -15.89 16.09
N ALA A 9 12.56 -15.65 16.46
CA ALA A 9 11.44 -15.99 15.61
C ALA A 9 11.72 -15.33 14.26
N ASN A 10 11.64 -16.13 13.18
CA ASN A 10 12.12 -15.78 11.86
C ASN A 10 11.30 -14.64 11.25
N ASP A 11 11.63 -13.42 11.68
CA ASP A 11 10.99 -12.14 11.38
C ASP A 11 10.92 -11.85 9.87
N ASP A 12 11.78 -12.51 9.09
CA ASP A 12 11.78 -12.54 7.62
C ASP A 12 10.44 -13.04 7.02
N LYS A 13 9.71 -13.91 7.73
CA LYS A 13 8.40 -14.43 7.29
C LYS A 13 7.22 -13.56 7.73
N LEU A 14 7.45 -12.48 8.46
CA LEU A 14 6.38 -11.61 8.94
C LEU A 14 5.81 -10.82 7.76
N ILE A 15 4.52 -11.04 7.48
CA ILE A 15 3.79 -10.27 6.46
C ILE A 15 3.48 -8.90 7.06
N VAL A 16 3.94 -7.85 6.38
CA VAL A 16 3.71 -6.45 6.77
C VAL A 16 2.59 -5.82 5.95
N PHE A 17 2.41 -6.25 4.70
CA PHE A 17 1.25 -5.89 3.87
C PHE A 17 0.68 -7.11 3.16
N TYR A 18 -0.63 -7.25 3.16
CA TYR A 18 -1.29 -8.38 2.50
C TYR A 18 -1.45 -8.14 1.00
N LYS A 19 -1.54 -9.24 0.24
CA LYS A 19 -1.95 -9.18 -1.17
C LYS A 19 -3.29 -8.45 -1.30
N ASN A 20 -3.38 -7.57 -2.29
CA ASN A 20 -4.51 -6.69 -2.61
C ASN A 20 -4.75 -5.54 -1.63
N GLU A 21 -3.88 -5.36 -0.63
CA GLU A 21 -3.94 -4.21 0.27
C GLU A 21 -3.55 -2.93 -0.47
N TYR A 22 -4.21 -1.83 -0.12
CA TYR A 22 -3.94 -0.52 -0.73
C TYR A 22 -2.94 0.25 0.12
N LEU A 23 -2.02 0.92 -0.55
CA LEU A 23 -0.88 1.59 0.06
C LEU A 23 -0.79 3.02 -0.46
N ALA A 24 -0.46 3.94 0.44
CA ALA A 24 -0.02 5.28 0.10
C ALA A 24 1.50 5.26 -0.11
N VAL A 25 1.97 5.79 -1.23
CA VAL A 25 3.40 5.87 -1.56
C VAL A 25 3.80 7.34 -1.71
N ARG A 26 4.91 7.76 -1.09
CA ARG A 26 5.38 9.16 -1.13
C ARG A 26 5.58 9.65 -2.57
N ASN A 27 5.08 10.86 -2.87
CA ASN A 27 5.44 11.59 -4.08
C ASN A 27 6.57 12.60 -3.77
N ALA A 28 7.33 13.01 -4.79
CA ALA A 28 8.34 14.06 -4.71
C ALA A 28 7.77 15.43 -4.29
N GLU A 29 6.47 15.66 -4.52
CA GLU A 29 5.81 16.96 -4.30
C GLU A 29 5.16 17.08 -2.90
N GLY A 30 5.41 16.12 -1.99
CA GLY A 30 4.82 16.14 -0.63
C GLY A 30 3.39 15.61 -0.54
N GLY A 31 2.86 15.04 -1.62
CA GLY A 31 1.63 14.24 -1.62
C GLY A 31 1.91 12.73 -1.60
N PHE A 32 0.90 11.94 -1.94
CA PHE A 32 1.04 10.49 -2.10
C PHE A 32 0.35 9.99 -3.37
N TYR A 33 0.88 8.90 -3.90
CA TYR A 33 0.22 8.06 -4.90
C TYR A 33 -0.46 6.88 -4.21
N VAL A 34 -1.52 6.35 -4.82
CA VAL A 34 -2.24 5.18 -4.33
C VAL A 34 -1.87 3.98 -5.18
N CYS A 35 -1.51 2.87 -4.54
CA CYS A 35 -1.26 1.61 -5.23
C CYS A 35 -1.88 0.43 -4.48
N GLN A 36 -1.97 -0.71 -5.17
CA GLN A 36 -2.39 -1.98 -4.61
C GLN A 36 -1.24 -2.98 -4.63
N ALA A 37 -0.97 -3.66 -3.52
CA ALA A 37 0.00 -4.75 -3.47
C ALA A 37 -0.48 -5.95 -4.29
N VAL A 38 0.36 -6.47 -5.20
CA VAL A 38 0.02 -7.62 -6.06
C VAL A 38 0.29 -8.96 -5.37
N GLN A 39 1.06 -8.93 -4.29
CA GLN A 39 1.51 -10.08 -3.51
C GLN A 39 1.60 -9.72 -2.03
N ASN A 40 1.71 -10.73 -1.16
CA ASN A 40 2.09 -10.48 0.24
C ASN A 40 3.49 -9.87 0.28
N VAL A 41 3.63 -8.84 1.09
CA VAL A 41 4.90 -8.17 1.36
C VAL A 41 5.38 -8.64 2.72
N TYR A 42 6.61 -9.10 2.76
CA TYR A 42 7.26 -9.54 3.99
C TYR A 42 8.18 -8.45 4.52
N ARG A 43 8.47 -8.45 5.82
CA ARG A 43 9.36 -7.47 6.45
C ARG A 43 10.75 -7.41 5.81
N SER A 44 11.21 -8.52 5.21
CA SER A 44 12.49 -8.60 4.48
C SER A 44 12.43 -8.10 3.03
N THR A 45 11.23 -7.81 2.52
CA THR A 45 11.01 -7.40 1.12
C THR A 45 11.51 -5.98 0.91
N ARG A 46 12.45 -5.78 -0.02
CA ARG A 46 12.92 -4.44 -0.39
C ARG A 46 12.08 -3.80 -1.49
N LYS A 47 11.69 -4.61 -2.48
CA LYS A 47 10.93 -4.18 -3.67
C LYS A 47 9.59 -4.89 -3.73
N ILE A 48 8.53 -4.12 -3.93
CA ILE A 48 7.15 -4.58 -3.89
C ILE A 48 6.56 -4.46 -5.30
N LYS A 49 5.95 -5.55 -5.78
CA LYS A 49 5.10 -5.50 -6.98
C LYS A 49 3.77 -4.87 -6.64
N ILE A 50 3.45 -3.80 -7.34
CA ILE A 50 2.25 -3.00 -7.11
C ILE A 50 1.47 -2.82 -8.42
N ARG A 51 0.21 -2.43 -8.27
CA ARG A 51 -0.58 -1.83 -9.34
C ARG A 51 -0.90 -0.41 -8.93
N TRP A 52 -0.50 0.58 -9.72
CA TRP A 52 -0.86 1.96 -9.47
C TRP A 52 -2.37 2.17 -9.68
N LEU A 53 -2.93 3.13 -8.94
CA LEU A 53 -4.27 3.61 -9.19
C LEU A 53 -4.21 5.10 -9.55
N SER A 54 -4.81 5.47 -10.68
CA SER A 54 -4.95 6.88 -11.05
C SER A 54 -6.29 7.43 -10.56
N GLN A 55 -6.24 8.65 -10.06
CA GLN A 55 -7.41 9.38 -9.59
C GLN A 55 -8.30 9.75 -10.79
N ASP A 56 -9.60 9.53 -10.64
CA ASP A 56 -10.58 9.91 -11.65
C ASP A 56 -10.71 11.44 -11.65
N LYS A 57 -10.29 12.09 -12.75
CA LYS A 57 -10.33 13.55 -12.87
C LYS A 57 -11.75 14.12 -12.99
N ALA A 58 -12.73 13.28 -13.32
CA ALA A 58 -14.13 13.71 -13.41
C ALA A 58 -14.83 13.65 -12.04
N ASP A 59 -14.25 12.97 -11.05
CA ASP A 59 -14.72 12.97 -9.68
C ASP A 59 -14.28 14.23 -8.95
N THR A 60 -15.24 15.12 -8.68
CA THR A 60 -14.98 16.41 -8.01
C THR A 60 -14.61 16.27 -6.53
N SER A 61 -14.87 15.12 -5.89
CA SER A 61 -14.39 14.87 -4.52
C SER A 61 -12.91 14.48 -4.51
N GLY A 62 -12.41 13.97 -5.64
CA GLY A 62 -11.03 13.52 -5.79
C GLY A 62 -10.72 12.26 -4.98
N GLU A 63 -11.74 11.52 -4.56
CA GLU A 63 -11.60 10.35 -3.72
C GLU A 63 -11.66 9.06 -4.54
N THR A 64 -12.03 9.16 -5.82
CA THR A 64 -12.19 8.02 -6.71
C THR A 64 -10.89 7.67 -7.43
N TYR A 65 -10.46 6.42 -7.29
CA TYR A 65 -9.26 5.85 -7.89
C TYR A 65 -9.61 4.64 -8.76
N LYS A 66 -8.96 4.53 -9.91
CA LYS A 66 -9.12 3.42 -10.86
C LYS A 66 -7.81 2.67 -11.04
N PRO A 67 -7.84 1.34 -11.17
CA PRO A 67 -6.63 0.57 -11.42
C PRO A 67 -5.99 0.95 -12.75
N ASP A 68 -4.70 1.22 -12.71
CA ASP A 68 -3.91 1.66 -13.86
C ASP A 68 -2.93 0.53 -14.23
N PHE A 69 -1.63 0.84 -14.33
CA PHE A 69 -0.57 -0.08 -14.72
C PHE A 69 0.13 -0.76 -13.52
N TYR A 70 0.87 -1.83 -13.83
CA TYR A 70 1.70 -2.56 -12.87
C TYR A 70 3.11 -1.98 -12.81
N ASP A 71 3.70 -1.99 -11.63
CA ASP A 71 5.05 -1.46 -11.41
C ASP A 71 5.72 -2.10 -10.18
N VAL A 72 6.96 -1.71 -9.92
CA VAL A 72 7.73 -2.08 -8.74
C VAL A 72 8.16 -0.81 -8.00
N THR A 73 7.82 -0.72 -6.72
CA THR A 73 8.28 0.34 -5.82
C THR A 73 9.13 -0.22 -4.70
N ASP A 74 9.99 0.60 -4.11
CA ASP A 74 10.69 0.25 -2.88
C ASP A 74 9.76 0.35 -1.66
N MET A 75 9.93 -0.55 -0.70
CA MET A 75 9.13 -0.61 0.53
C MET A 75 9.28 0.66 1.37
N GLU A 76 10.44 1.32 1.31
CA GLU A 76 10.71 2.59 2.00
C GLU A 76 9.86 3.76 1.50
N CYS A 77 9.28 3.65 0.30
CA CYS A 77 8.41 4.69 -0.23
C CYS A 77 6.98 4.56 0.28
N VAL A 78 6.61 3.43 0.90
CA VAL A 78 5.27 3.20 1.47
C VAL A 78 5.14 3.97 2.78
N LEU A 79 4.12 4.82 2.84
CA LEU A 79 3.80 5.64 4.01
C LEU A 79 2.88 4.90 4.97
N THR A 80 1.79 4.35 4.46
CA THR A 80 0.75 3.68 5.26
C THR A 80 -0.13 2.79 4.35
N THR A 81 -0.91 1.92 4.97
CA THR A 81 -2.06 1.29 4.31
C THR A 81 -3.23 2.26 4.21
N LEU A 82 -4.07 2.05 3.20
CA LEU A 82 -5.27 2.83 2.92
C LEU A 82 -6.50 1.93 2.93
N SER A 83 -7.61 2.46 3.43
CA SER A 83 -8.93 1.82 3.32
C SER A 83 -9.74 2.44 2.19
N LEU A 84 -9.87 1.71 1.07
CA LEU A 84 -10.75 2.09 -0.05
C LEU A 84 -12.03 1.25 -0.06
N ASN A 85 -13.16 1.91 -0.31
CA ASN A 85 -14.44 1.25 -0.57
C ASN A 85 -14.63 1.06 -2.08
N ARG A 86 -15.16 -0.09 -2.50
CA ARG A 86 -15.59 -0.26 -3.90
C ARG A 86 -16.85 0.55 -4.15
N ALA A 87 -16.79 1.46 -5.11
CA ALA A 87 -17.95 2.13 -5.68
C ALA A 87 -18.48 1.35 -6.89
N SER A 88 -19.62 1.81 -7.42
CA SER A 88 -20.21 1.26 -8.64
C SER A 88 -19.22 1.36 -9.81
N GLY A 89 -19.15 0.34 -10.66
CA GLY A 89 -18.27 0.33 -11.85
C GLY A 89 -16.79 0.02 -11.59
N GLY A 90 -16.43 -0.56 -10.44
CA GLY A 90 -15.06 -1.02 -10.15
C GLY A 90 -14.09 0.08 -9.68
N ALA A 91 -14.61 1.28 -9.45
CA ALA A 91 -13.87 2.39 -8.89
C ALA A 91 -13.69 2.26 -7.37
N GLN A 92 -12.66 2.90 -6.83
CA GLN A 92 -12.29 2.80 -5.43
C GLN A 92 -12.30 4.16 -4.76
N VAL A 93 -13.07 4.30 -3.68
CA VAL A 93 -13.26 5.58 -2.99
C VAL A 93 -12.51 5.56 -1.67
N LEU A 94 -11.61 6.52 -1.46
CA LEU A 94 -10.93 6.70 -0.17
C LEU A 94 -11.98 6.93 0.93
N ARG A 95 -11.84 6.26 2.07
CA ARG A 95 -12.74 6.54 3.20
C ARG A 95 -12.45 7.93 3.78
N ALA A 96 -13.52 8.69 4.03
CA ALA A 96 -13.48 9.97 4.73
C ALA A 96 -12.76 9.81 6.08
N GLY A 97 -11.55 10.35 6.19
CA GLY A 97 -10.68 10.22 7.36
C GLY A 97 -9.20 9.98 7.02
N GLU A 98 -8.91 9.37 5.87
CA GLU A 98 -7.53 9.06 5.46
C GLU A 98 -6.80 10.28 4.84
N ARG A 99 -7.54 11.31 4.41
CA ARG A 99 -6.99 12.54 3.79
C ARG A 99 -6.23 13.44 4.77
N ALA A 100 -6.39 13.24 6.08
CA ALA A 100 -5.84 14.10 7.13
C ALA A 100 -4.73 13.43 7.97
N ARG A 101 -4.26 12.24 7.57
CA ARG A 101 -3.24 11.47 8.29
C ARG A 101 -1.83 11.71 7.76
#